data_AF-A0A517NGD9-F1
#
_entry.id   AF-A0A517NGD9-F1
#
_cell.length_a   1.000
_cell.length_b   1.000
_cell.length_c   1.000
_cell.angle_alpha   90.00
_cell.angle_beta   90.00
_cell.angle_gamma   90.00
#
_symmetry.space_group_name_H-M   'P 1'
#
loop_
_entity.id
_entity.type
_entity.pdbx_description
1 polymer ?
#
loop_
_entity_poly.entity_id
_entity_poly.type
_entity_poly.pdbx_seq_one_letter_code
_entity_poly.pdbx_strand_id
1 'polypeptide(L)'
;MRATAADQATDDADAVAAFWHRMNQINGVDRVDAAADLQVRPPVVGLASSRLGHDVFRHRRMCRFLCRSVLDCRDLDGTLLIARGSAVEPWARRAADLFGVRHLVVSVDSGDLDSDIRLTAGDDQILSRDEILIQSADRLDVVHVRRGGKIHQLLCDRLDQHRDASTRVAIDAAGDRSVVELMDRGAIGWYLADPHPGANTTKVGKATTSHSSPQRKPPQPNRPAGEASTSNGVETRAALTHTDGAHTDGAHTDGAHTDGAHTDWTRIDGHWLVHCTRACQGPWPGETMDQYRDAMLLDGPAATRRAPADALERIIRTRRLVASAIATAKSDPVVCFSALPLAGLLARRCFRPHLGRWDYEPFGIAIRRWALQSLGAEPVIYGQPAERRTLPADQRYRFHPVGKTFDWPAEREWRVRGSVDLTALDTADVRVFAVAPPPPTLGTGTGDSHRFTRCPWEITWLEPPGNS
;
A
#
# COMPACT_ATOMS: atom_id res chain seq x y z
N MET A 1 -15.35 -2.23 35.11
CA MET A 1 -14.97 -0.87 35.51
C MET A 1 -15.53 0.09 34.49
N ARG A 2 -16.59 0.82 34.84
CA ARG A 2 -17.14 1.92 34.05
C ARG A 2 -16.56 3.21 34.63
N ALA A 3 -15.58 3.80 33.95
CA ALA A 3 -15.29 5.21 34.13
C ALA A 3 -16.43 6.00 33.46
N THR A 4 -17.03 6.92 34.19
CA THR A 4 -18.20 7.69 33.78
C THR A 4 -17.76 8.94 33.01
N ALA A 5 -18.53 9.33 31.99
CA ALA A 5 -18.27 10.47 31.10
C ALA A 5 -17.95 11.83 31.78
N ALA A 6 -18.15 11.97 33.09
CA ALA A 6 -17.76 13.15 33.87
C ALA A 6 -16.24 13.23 34.13
N ASP A 7 -15.55 12.09 34.30
CA ASP A 7 -14.09 12.06 34.47
C ASP A 7 -13.39 12.48 33.18
N GLN A 8 -13.91 12.00 32.04
CA GLN A 8 -13.38 12.30 30.71
C GLN A 8 -13.49 13.80 30.36
N ALA A 9 -14.58 14.46 30.78
CA ALA A 9 -14.75 15.89 30.58
C ALA A 9 -13.80 16.77 31.42
N THR A 10 -13.38 16.27 32.60
CA THR A 10 -12.45 17.00 33.48
C THR A 10 -11.01 16.83 33.00
N ASP A 11 -10.65 15.63 32.57
CA ASP A 11 -9.35 15.30 32.01
C ASP A 11 -9.04 16.06 30.70
N ASP A 12 -10.04 16.26 29.84
CA ASP A 12 -9.88 17.03 28.61
C ASP A 12 -9.64 18.52 28.91
N ALA A 13 -10.23 19.05 29.99
CA ALA A 13 -10.03 20.45 30.39
C ALA A 13 -8.58 20.74 30.82
N ASP A 14 -7.93 19.81 31.53
CA ASP A 14 -6.54 19.95 31.96
C ASP A 14 -5.56 19.94 30.79
N ALA A 15 -5.79 19.05 29.81
CA ALA A 15 -4.97 18.98 28.60
C ALA A 15 -5.13 20.24 27.74
N VAL A 16 -6.35 20.77 27.62
CA VAL A 16 -6.63 22.05 26.96
C VAL A 16 -5.96 23.22 27.70
N ALA A 17 -6.01 23.23 29.03
CA ALA A 17 -5.35 24.26 29.83
C ALA A 17 -3.81 24.21 29.68
N ALA A 18 -3.22 23.02 29.63
CA ALA A 18 -1.79 22.85 29.36
C ALA A 18 -1.38 23.39 27.99
N PHE A 19 -2.17 23.09 26.96
CA PHE A 19 -1.99 23.63 25.61
C PHE A 19 -2.01 25.17 25.60
N TRP A 20 -3.04 25.78 26.19
CA TRP A 20 -3.18 27.25 26.21
C TRP A 20 -2.07 27.95 26.99
N HIS A 21 -1.67 27.38 28.12
CA HIS A 21 -0.55 27.90 28.91
C HIS A 21 0.73 28.03 28.07
N ARG A 22 1.00 27.03 27.22
CA ARG A 22 2.17 27.07 26.34
C ARG A 22 2.02 28.00 25.15
N MET A 23 0.85 28.04 24.54
CA MET A 23 0.58 29.02 23.47
C MET A 23 0.82 30.46 23.95
N ASN A 24 0.47 30.76 25.20
CA ASN A 24 0.72 32.07 25.81
C ASN A 24 2.23 32.35 26.00
N GLN A 25 3.04 31.33 26.34
CA GLN A 25 4.50 31.47 26.43
C GLN A 25 5.16 31.72 25.06
N ILE A 26 4.66 31.09 24.00
CA ILE A 26 5.22 31.23 22.64
C ILE A 26 4.88 32.58 22.03
N ASN A 27 3.67 33.11 22.29
CA ASN A 27 3.19 34.36 21.69
C ASN A 27 3.53 35.63 22.50
N GLY A 28 4.34 35.53 23.56
CA GLY A 28 4.73 36.69 24.36
C GLY A 28 3.57 37.40 25.06
N VAL A 29 2.52 36.66 25.46
CA VAL A 29 1.42 37.22 26.24
C VAL A 29 1.84 37.25 27.71
N ASP A 30 2.11 38.44 28.22
CA ASP A 30 2.45 38.69 29.62
C ASP A 30 1.34 38.21 30.58
N ARG A 31 1.77 37.48 31.61
CA ARG A 31 1.07 37.04 32.84
C ARG A 31 0.04 35.91 32.75
N VAL A 32 0.46 34.75 33.25
CA VAL A 32 -0.34 34.02 34.24
C VAL A 32 0.46 34.07 35.54
N ASP A 33 -0.10 34.72 36.57
CA ASP A 33 0.54 34.83 37.89
C ASP A 33 0.77 33.42 38.47
N ALA A 34 2.04 33.05 38.63
CA ALA A 34 2.48 31.77 39.15
C ALA A 34 2.30 31.72 40.68
N ALA A 35 1.16 31.19 41.11
CA ALA A 35 0.99 30.64 42.47
C ALA A 35 -0.05 29.49 42.48
N ALA A 36 -0.15 28.73 41.39
CA ALA A 36 -0.81 27.42 41.40
C ALA A 36 0.28 26.36 41.44
N ASP A 37 0.14 25.44 42.39
CA ASP A 37 1.05 24.32 42.70
C ASP A 37 1.79 23.75 41.49
N LEU A 38 3.03 23.30 41.75
CA LEU A 38 3.85 22.42 40.91
C LEU A 38 3.17 21.04 40.70
N GLN A 39 1.89 21.01 40.34
CA GLN A 39 1.26 19.84 39.77
C GLN A 39 1.94 19.59 38.44
N VAL A 40 2.71 18.50 38.40
CA VAL A 40 3.32 17.97 37.19
C VAL A 40 2.18 17.69 36.21
N ARG A 41 2.00 18.58 35.24
CA ARG A 41 0.97 18.39 34.21
C ARG A 41 1.40 17.23 33.31
N PRO A 42 0.45 16.43 32.82
CA PRO A 42 0.76 15.41 31.83
C PRO A 42 1.38 16.05 30.57
N PRO A 43 2.41 15.44 29.96
CA PRO A 43 3.07 16.02 28.80
C PRO A 43 2.17 15.95 27.57
N VAL A 44 2.19 17.02 26.77
CA VAL A 44 1.56 17.08 25.45
C VAL A 44 2.54 16.60 24.39
N VAL A 45 2.24 15.46 23.77
CA VAL A 45 3.09 14.86 22.73
C VAL A 45 2.52 15.15 21.34
N GLY A 46 3.19 15.98 20.58
CA GLY A 46 2.83 16.30 19.20
C GLY A 46 3.27 15.19 18.23
N LEU A 47 2.40 14.83 17.28
CA LEU A 47 2.70 13.89 16.21
C LEU A 47 2.69 14.58 14.85
N ALA A 48 3.83 14.59 14.16
CA ALA A 48 3.96 15.21 12.84
C ALA A 48 4.45 14.22 11.77
N SER A 49 3.98 14.43 10.54
CA SER A 49 4.45 13.70 9.37
C SER A 49 4.30 14.51 8.09
N SER A 50 5.27 14.39 7.20
CA SER A 50 5.11 14.73 5.78
C SER A 50 4.12 13.76 5.10
N ARG A 51 3.66 14.11 3.88
CA ARG A 51 2.77 13.25 3.09
C ARG A 51 3.41 11.89 2.81
N LEU A 52 2.68 10.82 3.14
CA LEU A 52 3.20 9.45 3.10
C LEU A 52 3.09 8.82 1.70
N GLY A 53 2.09 9.20 0.91
CA GLY A 53 1.82 8.57 -0.38
C GLY A 53 1.00 7.29 -0.22
N HIS A 54 1.29 6.27 -1.01
CA HIS A 54 0.54 5.01 -1.05
C HIS A 54 1.42 3.77 -0.82
N ASP A 55 2.70 3.97 -0.46
CA ASP A 55 3.64 2.87 -0.30
C ASP A 55 3.38 2.12 1.01
N VAL A 56 3.02 0.84 0.90
CA VAL A 56 2.65 0.04 2.08
C VAL A 56 3.82 -0.17 3.04
N PHE A 57 5.04 -0.27 2.52
CA PHE A 57 6.23 -0.44 3.37
C PHE A 57 6.49 0.81 4.19
N ARG A 58 6.39 2.00 3.58
CA ARG A 58 6.46 3.28 4.29
C ARG A 58 5.35 3.43 5.31
N HIS A 59 4.10 3.06 4.97
CA HIS A 59 3.01 3.09 5.94
C HIS A 59 3.31 2.20 7.15
N ARG A 60 3.81 0.98 6.92
CA ARG A 60 4.17 0.07 8.01
C ARG A 60 5.31 0.62 8.87
N ARG A 61 6.38 1.13 8.24
CA ARG A 61 7.53 1.68 8.98
C ARG A 61 7.12 2.89 9.82
N MET A 62 6.36 3.81 9.23
CA MET A 62 5.76 4.92 9.96
C MET A 62 4.88 4.42 11.12
N CYS A 63 4.02 3.43 10.91
CA CYS A 63 3.15 2.89 11.95
C CYS A 63 3.93 2.32 13.13
N ARG A 64 5.15 1.79 12.93
CA ARG A 64 5.99 1.31 14.04
C ARG A 64 6.45 2.45 14.93
N PHE A 65 6.90 3.55 14.34
CA PHE A 65 7.24 4.76 15.08
C PHE A 65 6.00 5.31 15.76
N LEU A 66 4.89 5.45 15.03
CA LEU A 66 3.63 5.93 15.57
C LEU A 66 3.17 5.11 16.79
N CYS A 67 3.10 3.78 16.69
CA CYS A 67 2.71 2.91 17.80
C CYS A 67 3.64 3.11 19.01
N ARG A 68 4.95 3.21 18.79
CA ARG A 68 5.88 3.42 19.89
C ARG A 68 5.72 4.82 20.52
N SER A 69 5.45 5.85 19.74
CA SER A 69 5.14 7.21 20.24
C SER A 69 3.89 7.23 21.09
N VAL A 70 2.84 6.54 20.63
CA VAL A 70 1.55 6.45 21.32
C VAL A 70 1.70 5.68 22.64
N LEU A 71 2.42 4.56 22.63
CA LEU A 71 2.72 3.80 23.85
C LEU A 71 3.59 4.59 24.83
N ASP A 72 4.64 5.27 24.35
CA ASP A 72 5.46 6.16 25.18
C ASP A 72 4.61 7.29 25.79
N CYS A 73 3.63 7.82 25.03
CA CYS A 73 2.71 8.84 25.53
C CYS A 73 1.83 8.29 26.66
N ARG A 74 1.27 7.09 26.46
CA ARG A 74 0.47 6.39 27.47
C ARG A 74 1.25 6.12 28.76
N ASP A 75 2.49 5.66 28.64
CA ASP A 75 3.34 5.35 29.79
C ASP A 75 3.71 6.60 30.60
N LEU A 76 3.62 7.79 29.98
CA LEU A 76 3.80 9.10 30.62
C LEU A 76 2.47 9.72 31.10
N ASP A 77 1.36 9.00 30.97
CA ASP A 77 -0.01 9.52 31.16
C ASP A 77 -0.31 10.78 30.30
N GLY A 78 0.43 10.97 29.20
CA GLY A 78 0.37 12.17 28.38
C GLY A 78 -0.86 12.24 27.47
N THR A 79 -0.95 13.36 26.76
CA THR A 79 -1.98 13.61 25.75
C THR A 79 -1.35 13.80 24.38
N LEU A 80 -1.85 13.08 23.38
CA LEU A 80 -1.40 13.25 22.00
C LEU A 80 -2.03 14.49 21.37
N LEU A 81 -1.22 15.38 20.81
CA LEU A 81 -1.70 16.51 20.01
C LEU A 81 -1.58 16.21 18.52
N ILE A 82 -2.67 16.39 17.79
CA ILE A 82 -2.79 16.02 16.37
C ILE A 82 -3.35 17.21 15.58
N ALA A 83 -2.68 17.58 14.49
CA ALA A 83 -3.22 18.60 13.59
C ALA A 83 -4.29 18.02 12.65
N ARG A 84 -5.49 18.61 12.65
CA ARG A 84 -6.60 18.29 11.73
C ARG A 84 -6.18 18.41 10.29
N GLY A 85 -6.55 17.45 9.45
CA GLY A 85 -6.22 17.31 8.04
C GLY A 85 -4.75 17.06 7.75
N SER A 86 -3.93 16.77 8.75
CA SER A 86 -2.53 16.39 8.55
C SER A 86 -2.41 14.98 7.96
N ALA A 87 -1.26 14.65 7.38
CA ALA A 87 -1.05 13.34 6.78
C ALA A 87 -1.07 12.19 7.81
N VAL A 88 -0.72 12.49 9.07
CA VAL A 88 -0.67 11.51 10.17
C VAL A 88 -1.99 11.42 10.92
N GLU A 89 -2.86 12.44 10.89
CA GLU A 89 -4.09 12.49 11.68
C GLU A 89 -4.88 11.18 11.70
N PRO A 90 -5.32 10.63 10.55
CA PRO A 90 -6.17 9.44 10.60
C PRO A 90 -5.46 8.21 11.15
N TRP A 91 -4.13 8.16 11.09
CA TRP A 91 -3.32 7.10 11.67
C TRP A 91 -3.15 7.30 13.17
N ALA A 92 -2.84 8.53 13.58
CA ALA A 92 -2.61 8.89 14.97
C ALA A 92 -3.88 8.76 15.81
N ARG A 93 -5.03 9.23 15.31
CA ARG A 93 -6.34 9.05 15.95
C ARG A 93 -6.64 7.56 16.12
N ARG A 94 -6.53 6.78 15.04
CA ARG A 94 -6.79 5.34 15.08
C ARG A 94 -5.87 4.61 16.06
N ALA A 95 -4.59 4.98 16.11
CA ALA A 95 -3.66 4.41 17.07
C ALA A 95 -4.01 4.80 18.51
N ALA A 96 -4.34 6.08 18.76
CA ALA A 96 -4.77 6.55 20.07
C ALA A 96 -6.00 5.77 20.57
N ASP A 97 -7.02 5.58 19.71
CA ASP A 97 -8.21 4.79 20.02
C ASP A 97 -7.87 3.33 20.35
N LEU A 98 -7.02 2.67 19.52
CA LEU A 98 -6.64 1.28 19.71
C LEU A 98 -5.82 1.03 20.98
N PHE A 99 -4.98 1.99 21.36
CA PHE A 99 -4.07 1.86 22.51
C PHE A 99 -4.59 2.51 23.79
N GLY A 100 -5.77 3.15 23.73
CA GLY A 100 -6.42 3.81 24.86
C GLY A 100 -5.66 5.05 25.32
N VAL A 101 -5.22 5.90 24.39
CA VAL A 101 -4.46 7.12 24.67
C VAL A 101 -5.32 8.35 24.40
N ARG A 102 -5.31 9.30 25.33
CA ARG A 102 -5.98 10.59 25.15
C ARG A 102 -5.38 11.34 23.97
N HIS A 103 -6.21 11.95 23.14
CA HIS A 103 -5.75 12.78 22.05
C HIS A 103 -6.63 14.01 21.87
N LEU A 104 -6.00 15.12 21.47
CA LEU A 104 -6.64 16.37 21.11
C LEU A 104 -6.33 16.68 19.64
N VAL A 105 -7.36 17.08 18.91
CA VAL A 105 -7.27 17.50 17.52
C VAL A 105 -7.36 19.02 17.43
N VAL A 106 -6.29 19.64 16.94
CA VAL A 106 -6.23 21.10 16.72
C VAL A 106 -6.52 21.44 15.26
N SER A 107 -7.34 22.47 15.05
CA SER A 107 -7.55 23.07 13.74
C SER A 107 -7.45 24.60 13.79
N VAL A 108 -7.15 25.18 12.63
CA VAL A 108 -6.99 26.63 12.44
C VAL A 108 -7.89 27.06 11.29
N ASP A 109 -8.70 28.09 11.52
CA ASP A 109 -9.60 28.70 10.55
C ASP A 109 -10.54 27.70 9.82
N SER A 110 -10.83 26.58 10.47
CA SER A 110 -11.73 25.56 9.94
C SER A 110 -13.10 25.70 10.59
N GLY A 111 -14.16 25.74 9.79
CA GLY A 111 -15.53 25.52 10.27
C GLY A 111 -15.81 24.07 10.70
N ASP A 112 -14.77 23.23 10.83
CA ASP A 112 -14.90 21.82 11.19
C ASP A 112 -15.32 21.68 12.65
N LEU A 113 -16.44 21.00 12.87
CA LEU A 113 -17.01 20.80 14.19
C LEU A 113 -16.34 19.66 14.98
N ASP A 114 -15.57 18.80 14.31
CA ASP A 114 -15.01 17.59 14.92
C ASP A 114 -13.71 17.87 15.71
N SER A 115 -13.15 19.09 15.66
CA SER A 115 -11.91 19.44 16.39
C SER A 115 -12.16 19.86 17.83
N ASP A 116 -11.32 19.37 18.74
CA ASP A 116 -11.34 19.68 20.18
C ASP A 116 -10.85 21.10 20.46
N ILE A 117 -9.80 21.53 19.75
CA ILE A 117 -9.23 22.88 19.85
C ILE A 117 -9.36 23.58 18.51
N ARG A 118 -10.02 24.73 18.51
CA ARG A 118 -10.18 25.58 17.33
C ARG A 118 -9.52 26.91 17.56
N LEU A 119 -8.64 27.28 16.65
CA LEU A 119 -7.95 28.54 16.65
C LEU A 119 -8.41 29.35 15.45
N THR A 120 -8.65 30.63 15.69
CA THR A 120 -8.94 31.59 14.64
C THR A 120 -7.73 32.50 14.54
N ALA A 121 -7.10 32.57 13.38
CA ALA A 121 -6.04 33.52 13.16
C ALA A 121 -6.65 34.93 13.01
N GLY A 122 -6.01 35.94 13.60
CA GLY A 122 -6.42 37.34 13.41
C GLY A 122 -6.14 37.80 11.97
N ASP A 123 -6.79 38.89 11.53
CA ASP A 123 -6.78 39.36 10.13
C ASP A 123 -5.37 39.55 9.53
N ASP A 124 -4.33 39.76 10.35
CA ASP A 124 -2.94 40.00 9.92
C ASP A 124 -1.97 38.82 10.17
N GLN A 125 -2.43 37.69 10.71
CA GLN A 125 -1.55 36.53 10.98
C GLN A 125 -1.97 35.29 10.18
N ILE A 126 -1.02 34.69 9.46
CA ILE A 126 -1.22 33.38 8.85
C ILE A 126 -0.65 32.34 9.81
N LEU A 127 -1.48 31.84 10.73
CA LEU A 127 -1.09 30.75 11.61
C LEU A 127 -1.32 29.40 10.92
N SER A 128 -0.26 28.62 10.76
CA SER A 128 -0.39 27.27 10.24
C SER A 128 -0.77 26.29 11.35
N ARG A 129 -1.76 25.42 11.12
CA ARG A 129 -2.05 24.29 12.04
C ARG A 129 -0.82 23.43 12.38
N ASP A 130 0.07 23.23 11.41
CA ASP A 130 1.28 22.42 11.58
C ASP A 130 2.30 23.19 12.44
N GLU A 131 2.28 24.52 12.38
CA GLU A 131 3.17 25.38 13.17
C GLU A 131 2.71 25.40 14.62
N ILE A 132 1.41 25.58 14.87
CA ILE A 132 0.84 25.46 16.22
C ILE A 132 1.16 24.10 16.84
N LEU A 133 0.91 23.00 16.12
CA LEU A 133 1.24 21.65 16.58
C LEU A 133 2.73 21.53 16.94
N ILE A 134 3.61 21.96 16.03
CA ILE A 134 5.06 21.81 16.18
C ILE A 134 5.57 22.66 17.34
N GLN A 135 5.11 23.91 17.49
CA GLN A 135 5.64 24.82 18.51
C GLN A 135 5.07 24.54 19.91
N SER A 136 3.79 24.15 20.02
CA SER A 136 3.12 23.98 21.32
C SER A 136 3.44 22.66 22.05
N ALA A 137 3.92 21.63 21.37
CA ALA A 137 4.14 20.31 21.95
C ALA A 137 5.34 20.22 22.91
N ASP A 138 5.19 19.51 24.04
CA ASP A 138 6.26 19.25 25.04
C ASP A 138 7.32 18.33 24.49
N ARG A 139 6.85 17.33 23.77
CA ARG A 139 7.67 16.45 22.95
C ARG A 139 7.06 16.39 21.57
N LEU A 140 7.89 16.47 20.53
CA LEU A 140 7.46 16.36 19.16
C LEU A 140 8.04 15.11 18.52
N ASP A 141 7.17 14.19 18.12
CA ASP A 141 7.54 12.93 17.49
C ASP A 141 7.23 12.99 16.00
N VAL A 142 8.29 13.04 15.17
CA VAL A 142 8.19 13.16 13.72
C VAL A 142 8.45 11.79 13.08
N VAL A 143 7.37 11.14 12.63
CA VAL A 143 7.42 9.77 12.12
C VAL A 143 7.86 9.67 10.65
N HIS A 144 7.80 10.78 9.91
CA HIS A 144 8.34 10.90 8.55
C HIS A 144 8.51 12.38 8.16
N VAL A 145 9.65 12.72 7.56
CA VAL A 145 9.92 14.07 7.05
C VAL A 145 10.45 14.01 5.62
N ARG A 146 9.97 14.92 4.75
CA ARG A 146 10.52 15.11 3.41
C ARG A 146 11.40 16.35 3.40
N ARG A 147 12.63 16.22 2.89
CA ARG A 147 13.57 17.33 2.67
C ARG A 147 12.91 18.50 1.93
N GLY A 148 13.06 19.71 2.48
CA GLY A 148 12.55 20.95 1.90
C GLY A 148 11.03 21.11 1.93
N GLY A 149 10.29 20.21 2.58
CA GLY A 149 8.86 20.37 2.81
C GLY A 149 8.56 21.34 3.96
N LYS A 150 7.30 21.75 4.07
CA LYS A 150 6.81 22.64 5.14
C LYS A 150 7.14 22.12 6.54
N ILE A 151 6.88 20.84 6.81
CA ILE A 151 7.22 20.21 8.11
C ILE A 151 8.73 20.29 8.38
N HIS A 152 9.58 20.06 7.36
CA HIS A 152 11.03 20.16 7.52
C HIS A 152 11.45 21.58 7.92
N GLN A 153 10.88 22.61 7.27
CA GLN A 153 11.17 24.02 7.59
C GLN A 153 10.75 24.37 9.03
N LEU A 154 9.52 24.04 9.41
CA LEU A 154 9.00 24.29 10.76
C LEU A 154 9.81 23.58 11.86
N LEU A 155 10.35 22.39 11.56
CA LEU A 155 11.24 21.68 12.48
C LEU A 155 12.59 22.37 12.63
N CYS A 156 13.18 22.85 11.52
CA CYS A 156 14.40 23.66 11.60
C CYS A 156 14.16 24.90 12.47
N ASP A 157 13.04 25.61 12.27
CA ASP A 157 12.70 26.81 13.03
C ASP A 157 12.53 26.50 14.52
N ARG A 158 11.79 25.44 14.87
CA ARG A 158 11.64 24.97 16.26
C ARG A 158 12.99 24.66 16.92
N LEU A 159 13.85 23.91 16.22
CA LEU A 159 15.13 23.47 16.76
C LEU A 159 16.09 24.65 16.96
N ASP A 160 16.07 25.63 16.05
CA ASP A 160 16.88 26.84 16.17
C ASP A 160 16.45 27.70 17.37
N GLN A 161 15.14 27.73 17.67
CA GLN A 161 14.54 28.48 18.79
C GLN A 161 14.74 27.82 20.15
N HIS A 162 14.40 26.53 20.29
CA HIS A 162 14.39 25.84 21.58
C HIS A 162 15.72 25.16 21.93
N ARG A 163 16.46 24.68 20.91
CA ARG A 163 17.73 23.93 21.06
C ARG A 163 17.71 22.85 22.14
N ASP A 164 16.59 22.13 22.25
CA ASP A 164 16.39 21.10 23.28
C ASP A 164 16.14 19.72 22.67
N ALA A 165 16.17 18.71 23.54
CA ALA A 165 16.00 17.31 23.18
C ALA A 165 14.50 16.93 23.04
N SER A 166 13.59 17.91 22.90
CA SER A 166 12.14 17.66 22.83
C SER A 166 11.67 17.09 21.49
N THR A 167 12.50 17.17 20.44
CA THR A 167 12.12 16.76 19.10
C THR A 167 12.80 15.44 18.71
N ARG A 168 12.00 14.41 18.43
CA ARG A 168 12.46 13.11 17.92
C ARG A 168 12.12 12.97 16.45
N VAL A 169 13.08 12.50 15.65
CA VAL A 169 12.91 12.30 14.20
C VAL A 169 13.20 10.85 13.82
N ALA A 170 12.24 10.20 13.15
CA ALA A 170 12.38 8.82 12.73
C ALA A 170 13.48 8.64 11.66
N ILE A 171 14.36 7.66 11.88
CA ILE A 171 15.42 7.25 10.95
C ILE A 171 14.95 6.00 10.20
N ASP A 172 14.44 6.19 8.97
CA ASP A 172 13.88 5.11 8.14
C ASP A 172 14.91 4.46 7.20
N ALA A 173 15.94 5.20 6.78
CA ALA A 173 17.02 4.71 5.93
C ALA A 173 18.33 5.43 6.26
N ALA A 174 19.45 4.70 6.21
CA ALA A 174 20.77 5.29 6.38
C ALA A 174 21.02 6.34 5.28
N GLY A 175 21.22 7.61 5.68
CA GLY A 175 21.62 8.69 4.77
C GLY A 175 20.49 9.61 4.28
N ASP A 176 19.31 9.64 4.91
CA ASP A 176 18.36 10.72 4.66
C ASP A 176 18.95 12.06 5.14
N ARG A 177 19.38 12.89 4.17
CA ARG A 177 20.00 14.20 4.45
C ARG A 177 19.11 15.13 5.25
N SER A 178 17.79 15.00 5.18
CA SER A 178 16.89 15.83 5.99
C SER A 178 16.91 15.42 7.46
N VAL A 179 16.98 14.13 7.76
CA VAL A 179 17.08 13.65 9.14
C VAL A 179 18.44 14.01 9.74
N VAL A 180 19.53 13.85 8.96
CA VAL A 180 20.88 14.26 9.39
C VAL A 180 20.92 15.75 9.70
N GLU A 181 20.38 16.60 8.82
CA GLU A 181 20.31 18.05 9.03
C GLU A 181 19.53 18.44 10.30
N LEU A 182 18.41 17.77 10.58
CA LEU A 182 17.65 17.99 11.81
C LEU A 182 18.41 17.51 13.06
N MET A 183 19.13 16.40 12.97
CA MET A 183 19.97 15.89 14.06
C MET A 183 21.14 16.82 14.35
N ASP A 184 21.79 17.38 13.32
CA ASP A 184 22.85 18.38 13.47
C ASP A 184 22.35 19.67 14.16
N ARG A 185 21.04 19.95 14.05
CA ARG A 185 20.35 21.06 14.74
C ARG A 185 19.82 20.69 16.13
N GLY A 186 20.06 19.47 16.62
CA GLY A 186 19.73 19.05 17.98
C GLY A 186 18.56 18.08 18.11
N ALA A 187 17.92 17.65 17.01
CA ALA A 187 16.89 16.62 17.09
C ALA A 187 17.47 15.27 17.51
N ILE A 188 16.71 14.51 18.30
CA ILE A 188 17.07 13.13 18.64
C ILE A 188 16.70 12.22 17.47
N GLY A 189 17.71 11.57 16.89
CA GLY A 189 17.51 10.50 15.93
C GLY A 189 16.84 9.29 16.57
N TRP A 190 15.69 8.86 16.05
CA TRP A 190 14.93 7.74 16.57
C TRP A 190 14.93 6.57 15.59
N TYR A 191 15.56 5.47 16.00
CA TYR A 191 15.70 4.26 15.18
C TYR A 191 14.96 3.07 15.81
N LEU A 192 14.21 2.33 15.00
CA LEU A 192 13.57 1.08 15.41
C LEU A 192 14.13 -0.06 14.56
N ALA A 193 14.97 -0.90 15.17
CA ALA A 193 15.55 -2.06 14.50
C ALA A 193 14.46 -2.95 13.91
N ASP A 194 14.60 -3.36 12.64
CA ASP A 194 13.69 -4.35 12.06
C ASP A 194 13.74 -5.63 12.90
N PRO A 195 12.59 -6.20 13.27
CA PRO A 195 12.59 -7.49 13.93
C PRO A 195 13.26 -8.49 12.97
N HIS A 196 14.41 -9.02 13.39
CA HIS A 196 15.17 -9.96 12.57
C HIS A 196 14.25 -11.12 12.17
N PRO A 197 14.20 -11.53 10.89
CA PRO A 197 13.30 -12.57 10.39
C PRO A 197 13.55 -13.99 10.95
N GLY A 198 14.30 -14.14 12.03
CA GLY A 198 14.52 -15.40 12.75
C GLY A 198 14.56 -15.27 14.28
N ALA A 199 14.29 -14.09 14.85
CA ALA A 199 14.27 -13.92 16.30
C ALA A 199 12.93 -14.41 16.87
N ASN A 200 12.81 -15.73 17.06
CA ASN A 200 11.78 -16.30 17.93
C ASN A 200 11.93 -15.65 19.31
N THR A 201 10.91 -14.90 19.73
CA THR A 201 10.78 -14.34 21.08
C THR A 201 10.50 -15.46 22.09
N THR A 202 11.49 -16.28 22.35
CA THR A 202 11.56 -17.19 23.49
C THR A 202 13.02 -17.51 23.73
N LYS A 203 13.67 -16.64 24.52
CA LYS A 203 14.70 -16.96 25.54
C LYS A 203 15.37 -15.65 25.99
N VAL A 204 15.00 -15.20 27.17
CA VAL A 204 15.80 -14.25 27.95
C VAL A 204 17.05 -15.01 28.40
N GLY A 205 18.16 -14.82 27.71
CA GLY A 205 19.46 -15.41 28.01
C GLY A 205 20.52 -14.32 28.11
N LYS A 206 21.19 -14.24 29.26
CA LYS A 206 22.23 -13.27 29.62
C LYS A 206 23.29 -13.09 28.54
N ALA A 207 23.62 -11.83 28.27
CA ALA A 207 24.70 -11.41 27.38
C ALA A 207 26.09 -11.77 27.95
N THR A 208 26.95 -12.33 27.10
CA THR A 208 28.41 -12.31 27.28
C THR A 208 29.06 -11.74 26.02
N THR A 209 29.86 -10.71 26.24
CA THR A 209 30.61 -9.92 25.27
C THR A 209 31.84 -10.65 24.74
N SER A 210 32.06 -10.64 23.43
CA SER A 210 33.41 -10.84 22.86
C SER A 210 33.60 -9.96 21.63
N HIS A 211 34.65 -9.13 21.69
CA HIS A 211 35.14 -8.24 20.65
C HIS A 211 35.82 -9.01 19.52
N SER A 212 35.62 -8.59 18.27
CA SER A 212 36.54 -8.91 17.17
C SER A 212 36.54 -7.80 16.11
N SER A 213 37.73 -7.20 15.93
CA SER A 213 38.07 -6.15 14.97
C SER A 213 38.14 -6.64 13.51
N PRO A 214 38.04 -5.73 12.51
CA PRO A 214 37.88 -6.11 11.10
C PRO A 214 39.20 -6.25 10.33
N GLN A 215 39.34 -7.32 9.55
CA GLN A 215 40.41 -7.47 8.55
C GLN A 215 40.00 -6.91 7.18
N ARG A 216 40.88 -6.07 6.63
CA ARG A 216 40.81 -5.47 5.29
C ARG A 216 41.10 -6.50 4.19
N LYS A 217 40.39 -6.39 3.06
CA LYS A 217 40.61 -7.16 1.83
C LYS A 217 41.41 -6.31 0.80
N PRO A 218 42.39 -6.86 0.08
CA PRO A 218 43.16 -6.14 -0.94
C PRO A 218 42.50 -6.15 -2.34
N PRO A 219 42.90 -5.23 -3.25
CA PRO A 219 42.20 -4.92 -4.50
C PRO A 219 42.58 -5.84 -5.67
N GLN A 220 41.65 -6.04 -6.61
CA GLN A 220 41.87 -6.70 -7.90
C GLN A 220 42.14 -5.67 -9.02
N PRO A 221 42.98 -6.02 -10.03
CA PRO A 221 43.36 -5.10 -11.10
C PRO A 221 42.48 -5.18 -12.36
N ASN A 222 42.38 -4.02 -13.02
CA ASN A 222 41.76 -3.76 -14.33
C ASN A 222 42.44 -4.52 -15.49
N ARG A 223 41.65 -4.86 -16.52
CA ARG A 223 42.09 -4.99 -17.92
C ARG A 223 40.88 -4.94 -18.90
N PRO A 224 41.08 -4.70 -20.22
CA PRO A 224 40.56 -3.50 -20.87
C PRO A 224 39.64 -3.78 -22.06
N ALA A 225 39.17 -2.68 -22.65
CA ALA A 225 38.40 -2.55 -23.87
C ALA A 225 39.09 -3.10 -25.13
N GLY A 226 38.27 -3.61 -26.05
CA GLY A 226 38.50 -3.80 -27.48
C GLY A 226 37.12 -3.85 -28.14
N GLU A 227 36.70 -2.80 -28.83
CA GLU A 227 36.91 -2.51 -30.26
C GLU A 227 35.97 -3.26 -31.20
N ALA A 228 35.51 -2.49 -32.19
CA ALA A 228 34.41 -2.74 -33.11
C ALA A 228 34.78 -3.73 -34.23
N SER A 229 33.77 -4.35 -34.85
CA SER A 229 33.63 -4.29 -36.32
C SER A 229 32.27 -4.79 -36.82
N THR A 230 31.64 -3.91 -37.61
CA THR A 230 30.90 -4.12 -38.87
C THR A 230 30.65 -5.53 -39.40
N SER A 231 29.43 -5.81 -39.89
CA SER A 231 29.15 -5.96 -41.34
C SER A 231 27.70 -6.32 -41.68
N ASN A 232 27.20 -5.61 -42.71
CA ASN A 232 26.06 -5.80 -43.60
C ASN A 232 25.56 -7.23 -43.88
N GLY A 233 24.28 -7.36 -44.29
CA GLY A 233 23.81 -8.56 -45.00
C GLY A 233 22.31 -8.69 -45.29
N VAL A 234 21.80 -7.92 -46.27
CA VAL A 234 20.89 -8.30 -47.37
C VAL A 234 19.46 -8.85 -47.09
N GLU A 235 18.54 -8.24 -47.86
CA GLU A 235 17.13 -8.51 -48.08
C GLU A 235 16.76 -9.95 -48.50
N THR A 236 15.52 -10.35 -48.24
CA THR A 236 14.71 -11.04 -49.28
C THR A 236 13.21 -10.85 -49.04
N ARG A 237 12.55 -10.30 -50.05
CA ARG A 237 11.11 -10.28 -50.29
C ARG A 237 10.63 -11.64 -50.82
N ALA A 238 9.43 -12.06 -50.41
CA ALA A 238 8.40 -12.78 -51.19
C ALA A 238 7.37 -13.35 -50.19
N ALA A 239 6.09 -13.54 -50.48
CA ALA A 239 5.15 -13.07 -51.48
C ALA A 239 3.76 -13.44 -50.92
N LEU A 240 2.76 -12.64 -51.27
CA LEU A 240 1.34 -12.89 -51.01
C LEU A 240 0.85 -14.12 -51.78
N THR A 241 0.02 -14.94 -51.14
CA THR A 241 -1.07 -15.64 -51.84
C THR A 241 -2.33 -15.65 -50.97
N HIS A 242 -3.33 -14.93 -51.46
CA HIS A 242 -4.74 -15.06 -51.13
C HIS A 242 -5.25 -16.47 -51.49
N THR A 243 -6.07 -17.06 -50.63
CA THR A 243 -7.13 -17.99 -51.06
C THR A 243 -8.38 -17.77 -50.20
N ASP A 244 -9.46 -17.38 -50.89
CA ASP A 244 -10.83 -17.37 -50.39
C ASP A 244 -11.34 -18.81 -50.24
N GLY A 245 -12.19 -19.04 -49.23
CA GLY A 245 -12.78 -20.36 -49.00
C GLY A 245 -13.92 -20.35 -47.99
N ALA A 246 -15.11 -19.99 -48.48
CA ALA A 246 -16.43 -20.51 -48.13
C ALA A 246 -16.85 -20.68 -46.66
N HIS A 247 -17.87 -19.89 -46.30
CA HIS A 247 -18.81 -20.15 -45.22
C HIS A 247 -19.45 -21.54 -45.33
N THR A 248 -19.45 -22.27 -44.22
CA THR A 248 -20.45 -23.32 -43.95
C THR A 248 -20.99 -23.13 -42.53
N ASP A 249 -22.31 -23.02 -42.43
CA ASP A 249 -23.05 -22.88 -41.19
C ASP A 249 -23.06 -24.23 -40.46
N GLY A 250 -22.34 -24.31 -39.35
CA GLY A 250 -22.26 -25.50 -38.49
C GLY A 250 -23.27 -25.42 -37.36
N ALA A 251 -24.30 -26.26 -37.45
CA ALA A 251 -25.21 -26.56 -36.35
C ALA A 251 -24.43 -26.99 -35.09
N HIS A 252 -24.80 -26.41 -33.94
CA HIS A 252 -24.30 -26.79 -32.64
C HIS A 252 -24.69 -28.24 -32.33
N THR A 253 -23.72 -29.14 -32.41
CA THR A 253 -23.77 -30.45 -31.75
C THR A 253 -22.93 -30.34 -30.48
N ASP A 254 -23.64 -30.49 -29.38
CA ASP A 254 -23.22 -30.81 -28.03
C ASP A 254 -22.40 -32.12 -28.03
N GLY A 255 -21.13 -31.98 -28.42
CA GLY A 255 -20.12 -33.02 -28.30
C GLY A 255 -19.85 -33.32 -26.83
N ALA A 256 -20.28 -34.49 -26.39
CA ALA A 256 -19.81 -35.13 -25.17
C ALA A 256 -18.27 -35.15 -25.17
N HIS A 257 -17.65 -34.35 -24.31
CA HIS A 257 -16.21 -34.27 -24.15
C HIS A 257 -15.71 -35.59 -23.54
N THR A 258 -15.11 -36.42 -24.38
CA THR A 258 -14.31 -37.57 -23.94
C THR A 258 -12.94 -37.07 -23.46
N ASP A 259 -12.52 -37.58 -22.29
CA ASP A 259 -11.25 -37.31 -21.58
C ASP A 259 -10.00 -37.78 -22.37
N GLY A 260 -9.73 -37.17 -23.51
CA GLY A 260 -8.57 -37.46 -24.36
C GLY A 260 -7.48 -36.40 -24.24
N ALA A 261 -6.37 -36.73 -23.57
CA ALA A 261 -5.14 -35.95 -23.41
C ALA A 261 -5.31 -34.59 -22.72
N HIS A 262 -4.56 -34.35 -21.64
CA HIS A 262 -4.45 -33.03 -20.99
C HIS A 262 -4.03 -31.98 -22.01
N THR A 263 -5.01 -31.36 -22.68
CA THR A 263 -4.77 -30.29 -23.62
C THR A 263 -4.25 -29.14 -22.78
N ASP A 264 -3.09 -28.60 -23.14
CA ASP A 264 -2.45 -27.51 -22.41
C ASP A 264 -3.33 -26.25 -22.49
N TRP A 265 -4.21 -26.12 -21.50
CA TRP A 265 -5.21 -25.07 -21.42
C TRP A 265 -4.59 -23.67 -21.44
N THR A 266 -3.33 -23.53 -21.04
CA THR A 266 -2.62 -22.25 -20.99
C THR A 266 -2.40 -21.64 -22.37
N ARG A 267 -2.50 -22.46 -23.44
CA ARG A 267 -2.27 -22.08 -24.83
C ARG A 267 -3.55 -22.04 -25.68
N ILE A 268 -4.68 -22.53 -25.16
CA ILE A 268 -5.93 -22.60 -25.90
C ILE A 268 -6.61 -21.22 -25.90
N ASP A 269 -6.78 -20.64 -27.08
CA ASP A 269 -7.42 -19.32 -27.23
C ASP A 269 -8.94 -19.39 -27.03
N GLY A 270 -9.52 -18.41 -26.34
CA GLY A 270 -10.98 -18.21 -26.24
C GLY A 270 -11.77 -19.20 -25.39
N HIS A 271 -11.16 -20.27 -24.86
CA HIS A 271 -11.82 -21.24 -23.97
C HIS A 271 -11.85 -20.80 -22.50
N TRP A 272 -10.88 -19.99 -22.10
CA TRP A 272 -10.69 -19.52 -20.73
C TRP A 272 -10.64 -18.00 -20.68
N LEU A 273 -11.18 -17.43 -19.61
CA LEU A 273 -11.07 -16.02 -19.26
C LEU A 273 -10.11 -15.88 -18.09
N VAL A 274 -8.99 -15.17 -18.30
CA VAL A 274 -7.86 -15.10 -17.38
C VAL A 274 -7.89 -13.80 -16.58
N HIS A 275 -7.74 -13.92 -15.26
CA HIS A 275 -7.54 -12.80 -14.33
C HIS A 275 -6.17 -12.92 -13.65
N CYS A 276 -5.20 -12.11 -14.10
CA CYS A 276 -3.93 -11.97 -13.40
C CYS A 276 -4.12 -11.10 -12.15
N THR A 277 -3.69 -11.62 -11.01
CA THR A 277 -3.59 -10.85 -9.77
C THR A 277 -2.48 -9.82 -9.85
N ARG A 278 -2.58 -8.78 -9.02
CA ARG A 278 -1.61 -7.68 -8.98
C ARG A 278 -1.28 -7.32 -7.55
N ALA A 279 -0.12 -6.71 -7.36
CA ALA A 279 0.22 -6.11 -6.08
C ALA A 279 -0.77 -4.99 -5.73
N CYS A 280 -1.04 -4.82 -4.43
CA CYS A 280 -1.99 -3.84 -3.92
C CYS A 280 -1.28 -2.79 -3.07
N GLN A 281 -1.26 -1.54 -3.53
CA GLN A 281 -0.77 -0.43 -2.74
C GLN A 281 -1.95 0.17 -1.96
N GLY A 282 -1.97 -0.03 -0.64
CA GLY A 282 -3.07 0.40 0.24
C GLY A 282 -4.08 -0.72 0.57
N PRO A 283 -5.34 -0.35 0.89
CA PRO A 283 -6.37 -1.31 1.27
C PRO A 283 -6.68 -2.31 0.15
N TRP A 284 -6.94 -3.56 0.52
CA TRP A 284 -7.44 -4.59 -0.37
C TRP A 284 -8.81 -4.17 -0.92
N PRO A 285 -9.21 -4.69 -2.10
CA PRO A 285 -10.59 -4.56 -2.55
C PRO A 285 -11.57 -5.10 -1.50
N GLY A 286 -12.45 -4.22 -1.00
CA GLY A 286 -13.42 -4.50 0.06
C GLY A 286 -12.91 -4.30 1.49
N GLU A 287 -11.63 -3.98 1.69
CA GLU A 287 -11.08 -3.59 2.99
C GLU A 287 -11.36 -2.10 3.25
N THR A 288 -11.90 -1.78 4.42
CA THR A 288 -12.09 -0.37 4.81
C THR A 288 -10.74 0.26 5.14
N MET A 289 -10.68 1.60 5.13
CA MET A 289 -9.44 2.27 5.49
C MET A 289 -9.04 2.03 6.96
N ASP A 290 -10.01 1.86 7.86
CA ASP A 290 -9.71 1.55 9.26
C ASP A 290 -9.19 0.13 9.44
N GLN A 291 -9.77 -0.86 8.74
CA GLN A 291 -9.21 -2.23 8.73
C GLN A 291 -7.77 -2.24 8.22
N TYR A 292 -7.50 -1.46 7.16
CA TYR A 292 -6.15 -1.31 6.63
C TYR A 292 -5.20 -0.67 7.67
N ARG A 293 -5.63 0.38 8.37
CA ARG A 293 -4.83 1.02 9.44
C ARG A 293 -4.59 0.06 10.59
N ASP A 294 -5.61 -0.67 11.02
CA ASP A 294 -5.50 -1.68 12.08
C ASP A 294 -4.44 -2.72 11.72
N ALA A 295 -4.49 -3.26 10.50
CA ALA A 295 -3.48 -4.20 10.03
C ALA A 295 -2.08 -3.56 10.04
N MET A 296 -1.95 -2.33 9.55
CA MET A 296 -0.66 -1.61 9.56
C MET A 296 -0.13 -1.31 10.96
N LEU A 297 -1.00 -1.11 11.95
CA LEU A 297 -0.63 -0.83 13.34
C LEU A 297 -0.33 -2.11 14.12
N LEU A 298 -1.10 -3.19 13.89
CA LEU A 298 -1.14 -4.39 14.74
C LEU A 298 -0.45 -5.63 14.13
N ASP A 299 -0.63 -5.93 12.83
CA ASP A 299 -0.39 -7.27 12.23
C ASP A 299 1.07 -7.59 11.86
N GLY A 300 2.05 -6.92 12.46
CA GLY A 300 3.46 -7.27 12.23
C GLY A 300 3.90 -7.09 10.76
N PRO A 301 4.89 -7.88 10.28
CA PRO A 301 5.30 -7.92 8.87
C PRO A 301 4.25 -8.54 7.94
N ALA A 302 3.26 -9.27 8.45
CA ALA A 302 2.21 -9.86 7.63
C ALA A 302 1.31 -8.79 7.00
N ALA A 303 1.15 -7.65 7.65
CA ALA A 303 0.38 -6.51 7.14
C ALA A 303 0.86 -6.03 5.75
N THR A 304 2.18 -6.08 5.51
CA THR A 304 2.82 -5.63 4.25
C THR A 304 2.78 -6.66 3.13
N ARG A 305 2.22 -7.85 3.37
CA ARG A 305 1.99 -8.87 2.34
C ARG A 305 0.95 -8.39 1.34
N ARG A 306 1.41 -7.76 0.26
CA ARG A 306 0.58 -7.12 -0.76
C ARG A 306 1.07 -7.40 -2.19
N ALA A 307 1.91 -8.40 -2.39
CA ALA A 307 2.38 -8.89 -3.69
C ALA A 307 1.25 -9.65 -4.45
N PRO A 308 1.44 -9.96 -5.75
CA PRO A 308 0.44 -10.68 -6.54
C PRO A 308 0.04 -12.03 -5.93
N ALA A 309 1.01 -12.78 -5.40
CA ALA A 309 0.74 -14.05 -4.70
C ALA A 309 -0.11 -13.86 -3.43
N ASP A 310 0.03 -12.74 -2.71
CA ASP A 310 -0.81 -12.39 -1.55
C ASP A 310 -2.27 -12.11 -1.97
N ALA A 311 -2.45 -11.43 -3.11
CA ALA A 311 -3.77 -11.23 -3.68
C ALA A 311 -4.42 -12.57 -4.08
N LEU A 312 -3.66 -13.47 -4.72
CA LEU A 312 -4.14 -14.80 -5.10
C LEU A 312 -4.51 -15.64 -3.88
N GLU A 313 -3.68 -15.68 -2.85
CA GLU A 313 -3.98 -16.38 -1.59
C GLU A 313 -5.28 -15.87 -0.98
N ARG A 314 -5.49 -14.54 -0.98
CA ARG A 314 -6.74 -13.95 -0.47
C ARG A 314 -7.93 -14.42 -1.29
N ILE A 315 -7.84 -14.40 -2.62
CA ILE A 315 -8.92 -14.84 -3.51
C ILE A 315 -9.24 -16.33 -3.27
N ILE A 316 -8.22 -17.17 -3.11
CA ILE A 316 -8.39 -18.60 -2.83
C ILE A 316 -9.09 -18.80 -1.49
N ARG A 317 -8.64 -18.09 -0.45
CA ARG A 317 -9.20 -18.19 0.90
C ARG A 317 -10.64 -17.69 0.97
N THR A 318 -10.94 -16.56 0.33
CA THR A 318 -12.30 -15.98 0.34
C THR A 318 -13.21 -16.56 -0.74
N ARG A 319 -12.66 -17.37 -1.65
CA ARG A 319 -13.32 -17.90 -2.85
C ARG A 319 -14.07 -16.83 -3.64
N ARG A 320 -13.47 -15.64 -3.76
CA ARG A 320 -14.15 -14.47 -4.32
C ARG A 320 -13.17 -13.53 -5.01
N LEU A 321 -13.49 -13.16 -6.25
CA LEU A 321 -12.86 -12.04 -6.93
C LEU A 321 -13.67 -10.77 -6.61
N VAL A 322 -13.09 -9.88 -5.81
CA VAL A 322 -13.76 -8.66 -5.38
C VAL A 322 -13.64 -7.59 -6.46
N ALA A 323 -14.79 -7.09 -6.91
CA ALA A 323 -14.85 -6.04 -7.91
C ALA A 323 -14.31 -4.69 -7.43
N SER A 324 -13.82 -3.89 -8.38
CA SER A 324 -13.43 -2.50 -8.15
C SER A 324 -13.93 -1.60 -9.28
N ALA A 325 -14.17 -0.33 -8.98
CA ALA A 325 -14.60 0.65 -9.98
C ALA A 325 -13.41 1.38 -10.66
N ILE A 326 -12.18 0.92 -10.44
CA ILE A 326 -10.96 1.55 -10.98
C ILE A 326 -11.00 1.58 -12.51
N ALA A 327 -11.51 0.52 -13.15
CA ALA A 327 -11.57 0.38 -14.60
C ALA A 327 -12.78 1.09 -15.27
N THR A 328 -13.74 1.60 -14.50
CA THR A 328 -15.08 1.97 -15.00
C THR A 328 -15.46 3.43 -14.73
N ALA A 329 -14.51 4.36 -14.82
CA ALA A 329 -14.73 5.77 -14.45
C ALA A 329 -15.28 5.94 -13.02
N LYS A 330 -14.97 5.00 -12.13
CA LYS A 330 -15.31 5.00 -10.70
C LYS A 330 -16.81 4.86 -10.36
N SER A 331 -17.66 4.50 -11.31
CA SER A 331 -19.11 4.33 -11.06
C SER A 331 -19.52 2.88 -10.83
N ASP A 332 -18.95 1.92 -11.56
CA ASP A 332 -19.47 0.56 -11.64
C ASP A 332 -18.41 -0.47 -11.25
N PRO A 333 -18.45 -1.08 -10.07
CA PRO A 333 -17.49 -2.10 -9.70
C PRO A 333 -17.55 -3.30 -10.66
N VAL A 334 -16.40 -3.71 -11.19
CA VAL A 334 -16.28 -4.86 -12.10
C VAL A 334 -15.10 -5.74 -11.73
N VAL A 335 -15.13 -6.99 -12.18
CA VAL A 335 -13.96 -7.86 -12.31
C VAL A 335 -13.62 -7.98 -13.79
N CYS A 336 -12.37 -7.70 -14.14
CA CYS A 336 -11.87 -7.75 -15.50
C CYS A 336 -11.14 -9.07 -15.76
N PHE A 337 -11.34 -9.63 -16.94
CA PHE A 337 -10.67 -10.82 -17.44
C PHE A 337 -10.17 -10.56 -18.86
N SER A 338 -9.22 -11.36 -19.35
CA SER A 338 -8.81 -11.38 -20.75
C SER A 338 -9.18 -12.71 -21.39
N ALA A 339 -9.64 -12.68 -22.64
CA ALA A 339 -9.86 -13.89 -23.43
C ALA A 339 -8.61 -14.40 -24.17
N LEU A 340 -7.47 -13.74 -24.02
CA LEU A 340 -6.20 -14.23 -24.54
C LEU A 340 -5.75 -15.48 -23.76
N PRO A 341 -5.06 -16.43 -24.42
CA PRO A 341 -4.47 -17.57 -23.73
C PRO A 341 -3.42 -17.08 -22.72
N LEU A 342 -3.30 -17.77 -21.58
CA LEU A 342 -2.37 -17.41 -20.50
C LEU A 342 -0.94 -17.22 -21.01
N ALA A 343 -0.45 -18.13 -21.86
CA ALA A 343 0.88 -18.02 -22.46
C ALA A 343 1.04 -16.73 -23.27
N GLY A 344 0.00 -16.32 -24.01
CA GLY A 344 -0.03 -15.08 -24.77
C GLY A 344 -0.04 -13.83 -23.89
N LEU A 345 -0.74 -13.86 -22.75
CA LEU A 345 -0.72 -12.77 -21.76
C LEU A 345 0.67 -12.61 -21.14
N LEU A 346 1.27 -13.71 -20.68
CA LEU A 346 2.58 -13.66 -20.03
C LEU A 346 3.70 -13.28 -21.01
N ALA A 347 3.60 -13.66 -22.29
CA ALA A 347 4.52 -13.19 -23.32
C ALA A 347 4.46 -11.67 -23.56
N ARG A 348 3.33 -11.02 -23.23
CA ARG A 348 3.13 -9.56 -23.31
C ARG A 348 3.44 -8.84 -22.01
N ARG A 349 3.93 -9.55 -20.98
CA ARG A 349 4.24 -8.99 -19.66
C ARG A 349 5.28 -7.87 -19.79
N CYS A 350 4.85 -6.64 -19.55
CA CYS A 350 5.73 -5.47 -19.54
C CYS A 350 5.56 -4.67 -18.24
N PHE A 351 6.66 -4.08 -17.78
CA PHE A 351 6.63 -3.15 -16.65
C PHE A 351 6.11 -1.80 -17.13
N ARG A 352 5.18 -1.21 -16.39
CA ARG A 352 4.64 0.13 -16.64
C ARG A 352 5.22 1.09 -15.62
N PRO A 353 6.27 1.87 -15.95
CA PRO A 353 6.92 2.76 -14.99
C PRO A 353 5.95 3.77 -14.36
N HIS A 354 5.03 4.33 -15.16
CA HIS A 354 4.03 5.29 -14.69
C HIS A 354 3.00 4.70 -13.71
N LEU A 355 2.85 3.37 -13.68
CA LEU A 355 2.01 2.66 -12.71
C LEU A 355 2.82 1.96 -11.62
N GLY A 356 4.16 1.92 -11.75
CA GLY A 356 5.05 1.20 -10.84
C GLY A 356 4.76 -0.30 -10.73
N ARG A 357 4.23 -0.94 -11.78
CA ARG A 357 3.81 -2.36 -11.75
C ARG A 357 3.88 -3.04 -13.12
N TRP A 358 3.85 -4.37 -13.13
CA TRP A 358 3.69 -5.19 -14.33
C TRP A 358 2.20 -5.32 -14.72
N ASP A 359 1.90 -5.42 -16.02
CA ASP A 359 0.52 -5.58 -16.50
C ASP A 359 -0.07 -6.95 -16.19
N TYR A 360 0.70 -8.01 -16.47
CA TYR A 360 0.33 -9.41 -16.29
C TYR A 360 1.34 -10.09 -15.38
N GLU A 361 0.95 -10.33 -14.14
CA GLU A 361 1.78 -11.12 -13.22
C GLU A 361 1.47 -12.62 -13.38
N PRO A 362 2.45 -13.51 -13.18
CA PRO A 362 2.30 -14.96 -13.32
C PRO A 362 1.59 -15.60 -12.11
N PHE A 363 0.55 -14.93 -11.61
CA PHE A 363 -0.30 -15.38 -10.51
C PHE A 363 -1.75 -15.01 -10.84
N GLY A 364 -2.68 -15.96 -10.75
CA GLY A 364 -4.07 -15.65 -11.06
C GLY A 364 -4.99 -16.84 -11.14
N ILE A 365 -6.15 -16.57 -11.72
CA ILE A 365 -7.23 -17.54 -11.93
C ILE A 365 -7.67 -17.48 -13.38
N ALA A 366 -7.94 -18.63 -13.98
CA ALA A 366 -8.62 -18.75 -15.24
C ALA A 366 -9.95 -19.47 -15.03
N ILE A 367 -11.02 -18.96 -15.65
CA ILE A 367 -12.37 -19.52 -15.55
C ILE A 367 -12.84 -19.88 -16.95
N ARG A 368 -13.49 -21.04 -17.12
CA ARG A 368 -14.11 -21.41 -18.40
C ARG A 368 -15.01 -20.28 -18.88
N ARG A 369 -14.85 -19.88 -20.13
CA ARG A 369 -15.55 -18.72 -20.70
C ARG A 369 -17.07 -18.87 -20.56
N TRP A 370 -17.61 -20.03 -20.91
CA TRP A 370 -19.05 -20.29 -20.83
C TRP A 370 -19.57 -20.20 -19.39
N ALA A 371 -18.82 -20.74 -18.41
CA ALA A 371 -19.23 -20.71 -17.01
C ALA A 371 -19.27 -19.28 -16.47
N LEU A 372 -18.31 -18.44 -16.85
CA LEU A 372 -18.30 -17.03 -16.47
C LEU A 372 -19.35 -16.20 -17.23
N GLN A 373 -19.69 -16.56 -18.47
CA GLN A 373 -20.82 -15.97 -19.20
C GLN A 373 -22.15 -16.23 -18.50
N SER A 374 -22.35 -17.42 -17.94
CA SER A 374 -23.52 -17.73 -17.11
C SER A 374 -23.61 -16.86 -15.84
N LEU A 375 -22.49 -16.29 -15.39
CA LEU A 375 -22.42 -15.29 -14.32
C LEU A 375 -22.49 -13.83 -14.82
N GLY A 376 -22.81 -13.62 -16.10
CA GLY A 376 -22.96 -12.28 -16.69
C GLY A 376 -21.66 -11.65 -17.18
N ALA A 377 -20.61 -12.42 -17.46
CA ALA A 377 -19.45 -11.89 -18.16
C ALA A 377 -19.78 -11.53 -19.60
N GLU A 378 -19.39 -10.32 -19.99
CA GLU A 378 -19.58 -9.82 -21.35
C GLU A 378 -18.31 -9.12 -21.87
N PRO A 379 -18.08 -9.12 -23.19
CA PRO A 379 -16.91 -8.47 -23.77
C PRO A 379 -16.99 -6.95 -23.62
N VAL A 380 -15.84 -6.32 -23.42
CA VAL A 380 -15.71 -4.86 -23.35
C VAL A 380 -16.10 -4.22 -24.68
N ILE A 381 -16.77 -3.07 -24.59
CA ILE A 381 -17.17 -2.24 -25.73
C ILE A 381 -16.12 -1.14 -25.88
N TYR A 382 -15.31 -1.24 -26.93
CA TYR A 382 -14.31 -0.23 -27.26
C TYR A 382 -14.91 0.85 -28.16
N GLY A 383 -14.67 2.11 -27.84
CA GLY A 383 -15.21 3.22 -28.62
C GLY A 383 -14.62 4.57 -28.27
N GLN A 384 -15.10 5.63 -28.93
CA GLN A 384 -14.73 7.00 -28.59
C GLN A 384 -15.44 7.46 -27.31
N PRO A 385 -14.83 8.33 -26.46
CA PRO A 385 -15.45 8.76 -25.20
C PRO A 385 -16.88 9.32 -25.32
N ALA A 386 -17.21 9.95 -26.46
CA ALA A 386 -18.55 10.46 -26.74
C ALA A 386 -19.61 9.35 -26.86
N GLU A 387 -19.22 8.19 -27.40
CA GLU A 387 -20.10 7.03 -27.63
C GLU A 387 -20.55 6.38 -26.30
N ARG A 388 -19.80 6.55 -25.20
CA ARG A 388 -20.24 6.06 -23.88
C ARG A 388 -21.62 6.58 -23.50
N ARG A 389 -21.97 7.81 -23.91
CA ARG A 389 -23.26 8.44 -23.55
C ARG A 389 -24.42 7.84 -24.33
N THR A 390 -24.18 7.29 -25.50
CA THR A 390 -25.21 6.65 -26.34
C THR A 390 -25.50 5.22 -25.89
N LEU A 391 -24.58 4.60 -25.15
CA LEU A 391 -24.80 3.27 -24.57
C LEU A 391 -25.89 3.28 -23.48
N PRO A 392 -26.75 2.24 -23.45
CA PRO A 392 -27.65 1.96 -22.33
C PRO A 392 -26.91 1.97 -20.98
N ALA A 393 -27.55 2.51 -19.94
CA ALA A 393 -26.91 2.70 -18.64
C ALA A 393 -26.38 1.38 -18.04
N ASP A 394 -27.09 0.29 -18.27
CA ASP A 394 -26.75 -1.07 -17.88
C ASP A 394 -25.59 -1.67 -18.70
N GLN A 395 -25.14 -1.05 -19.79
CA GLN A 395 -23.98 -1.51 -20.57
C GLN A 395 -22.73 -0.64 -20.39
N ARG A 396 -22.85 0.55 -19.78
CA ARG A 396 -21.74 1.52 -19.63
C ARG A 396 -20.54 0.98 -18.85
N TYR A 397 -20.76 0.01 -17.95
CA TYR A 397 -19.69 -0.66 -17.20
C TYR A 397 -18.70 -1.42 -18.12
N ARG A 398 -19.14 -1.82 -19.32
CA ARG A 398 -18.33 -2.50 -20.34
C ARG A 398 -17.56 -1.54 -21.23
N PHE A 399 -17.85 -0.24 -21.19
CA PHE A 399 -17.19 0.70 -22.08
C PHE A 399 -15.72 0.90 -21.69
N HIS A 400 -14.84 0.92 -22.67
CA HIS A 400 -13.45 1.33 -22.52
C HIS A 400 -13.04 2.22 -23.70
N PRO A 401 -12.43 3.40 -23.48
CA PRO A 401 -12.03 4.25 -24.59
C PRO A 401 -10.91 3.59 -25.42
N VAL A 402 -10.98 3.70 -26.75
CA VAL A 402 -9.84 3.31 -27.60
C VAL A 402 -8.66 4.20 -27.22
N GLY A 403 -7.56 3.58 -26.78
CA GLY A 403 -6.38 4.30 -26.31
C GLY A 403 -5.70 5.07 -27.44
N LYS A 404 -5.06 6.19 -27.13
CA LYS A 404 -4.21 6.92 -28.11
C LYS A 404 -2.83 6.28 -28.28
N THR A 405 -2.34 5.66 -27.21
CA THR A 405 -0.95 5.17 -27.09
C THR A 405 -0.87 3.65 -27.01
N PHE A 406 -1.94 3.00 -26.56
CA PHE A 406 -1.98 1.56 -26.33
C PHE A 406 -3.20 0.95 -27.01
N ASP A 407 -2.98 -0.19 -27.66
CA ASP A 407 -4.03 -0.99 -28.30
C ASP A 407 -4.75 -1.84 -27.23
N TRP A 408 -5.63 -1.20 -26.46
CA TRP A 408 -6.46 -1.88 -25.47
C TRP A 408 -7.36 -2.98 -26.06
N PRO A 409 -7.95 -2.84 -27.28
CA PRO A 409 -8.67 -3.92 -27.94
C PRO A 409 -7.89 -5.23 -28.06
N ALA A 410 -6.55 -5.17 -28.20
CA ALA A 410 -5.71 -6.36 -28.29
C ALA A 410 -5.72 -7.22 -27.01
N GLU A 411 -6.17 -6.69 -25.86
CA GLU A 411 -6.32 -7.44 -24.61
C GLU A 411 -7.56 -8.35 -24.59
N ARG A 412 -8.51 -8.14 -25.51
CA ARG A 412 -9.79 -8.87 -25.59
C ARG A 412 -10.45 -8.96 -24.20
N GLU A 413 -10.62 -7.80 -23.55
CA GLU A 413 -11.10 -7.71 -22.17
C GLU A 413 -12.57 -8.14 -22.07
N TRP A 414 -12.89 -8.86 -20.99
CA TRP A 414 -14.23 -9.22 -20.56
C TRP A 414 -14.48 -8.67 -19.15
N ARG A 415 -15.71 -8.28 -18.85
CA ARG A 415 -16.09 -7.78 -17.52
C ARG A 415 -17.30 -8.51 -16.98
N VAL A 416 -17.23 -8.82 -15.69
CA VAL A 416 -18.40 -9.16 -14.87
C VAL A 416 -18.73 -7.96 -14.01
N ARG A 417 -20.01 -7.57 -13.98
CA ARG A 417 -20.49 -6.53 -13.08
C ARG A 417 -20.54 -7.08 -11.65
N GLY A 418 -19.94 -6.36 -10.70
CA GLY A 418 -19.86 -6.80 -9.32
C GLY A 418 -18.80 -7.90 -9.11
N SER A 419 -18.73 -8.40 -7.87
CA SER A 419 -17.78 -9.43 -7.50
C SER A 419 -18.18 -10.80 -8.06
N VAL A 420 -17.20 -11.66 -8.35
CA VAL A 420 -17.44 -13.04 -8.76
C VAL A 420 -17.29 -13.96 -7.54
N ASP A 421 -18.35 -14.69 -7.22
CA ASP A 421 -18.33 -15.77 -6.24
C ASP A 421 -17.85 -17.05 -6.92
N LEU A 422 -16.66 -17.53 -6.53
CA LEU A 422 -16.06 -18.72 -7.13
C LEU A 422 -16.69 -20.01 -6.61
N THR A 423 -17.52 -19.95 -5.56
CA THR A 423 -18.27 -21.11 -5.06
C THR A 423 -19.49 -21.44 -5.91
N ALA A 424 -19.92 -20.53 -6.78
CA ALA A 424 -21.02 -20.72 -7.73
C ALA A 424 -20.58 -21.46 -9.01
N LEU A 425 -19.29 -21.79 -9.15
CA LEU A 425 -18.70 -22.44 -10.31
C LEU A 425 -18.30 -23.88 -9.98
N ASP A 426 -18.36 -24.77 -10.97
CA ASP A 426 -17.79 -26.11 -10.82
C ASP A 426 -16.26 -26.00 -10.61
N THR A 427 -15.72 -26.87 -9.77
CA THR A 427 -14.27 -26.97 -9.55
C THR A 427 -13.48 -27.24 -10.83
N ALA A 428 -14.06 -27.93 -11.81
CA ALA A 428 -13.46 -28.20 -13.12
C ALA A 428 -13.42 -26.95 -14.03
N ASP A 429 -14.25 -25.95 -13.75
CA ASP A 429 -14.35 -24.71 -14.54
C ASP A 429 -13.38 -23.62 -14.10
N VAL A 430 -12.60 -23.89 -13.05
CA VAL A 430 -11.67 -22.93 -12.45
C VAL A 430 -10.28 -23.53 -12.40
N ARG A 431 -9.29 -22.78 -12.88
CA ARG A 431 -7.86 -23.09 -12.77
C ARG A 431 -7.16 -21.99 -12.01
N VAL A 432 -6.26 -22.37 -11.12
CA VAL A 432 -5.32 -21.43 -10.49
C VAL A 432 -3.98 -21.56 -11.20
N PHE A 433 -3.27 -20.46 -11.39
CA PHE A 433 -1.88 -20.48 -11.86
C PHE A 433 -0.99 -19.63 -10.96
N ALA A 434 0.22 -20.12 -10.72
CA ALA A 434 1.23 -19.47 -9.89
C ALA A 434 2.63 -19.89 -10.32
N VAL A 435 3.64 -19.04 -10.10
CA VAL A 435 5.04 -19.45 -10.29
C VAL A 435 5.42 -20.46 -9.23
N ALA A 436 6.09 -21.54 -9.65
CA ALA A 436 6.63 -22.53 -8.73
C ALA A 436 7.61 -21.86 -7.75
N PRO A 437 7.50 -22.13 -6.44
CA PRO A 437 8.52 -21.67 -5.51
C PRO A 437 9.87 -22.30 -5.89
N PRO A 438 10.99 -21.57 -5.72
CA PRO A 438 12.29 -22.17 -5.93
C PRO A 438 12.43 -23.42 -5.06
N PRO A 439 13.12 -24.47 -5.54
CA PRO A 439 13.35 -25.66 -4.74
C PRO A 439 14.00 -25.26 -3.41
N PRO A 440 13.62 -25.90 -2.29
CA PRO A 440 14.13 -25.52 -0.98
C PRO A 440 15.66 -25.61 -0.97
N THR A 441 16.33 -24.46 -0.81
CA THR A 441 17.76 -24.44 -0.55
C THR A 441 17.97 -24.88 0.89
N LEU A 442 18.92 -25.80 1.12
CA LEU A 442 19.26 -26.28 2.47
C LEU A 442 19.43 -25.09 3.43
N GLY A 443 18.48 -24.91 4.35
CA GLY A 443 18.52 -23.89 5.41
C GLY A 443 17.51 -22.74 5.29
N THR A 444 16.78 -22.58 4.18
CA THR A 444 15.62 -21.67 4.12
C THR A 444 14.34 -22.48 4.28
N GLY A 445 13.52 -22.11 5.26
CA GLY A 445 12.28 -22.83 5.58
C GLY A 445 11.36 -22.97 4.36
N THR A 446 10.51 -23.99 4.41
CA THR A 446 9.51 -24.42 3.41
C THR A 446 8.49 -23.32 3.05
N GLY A 447 8.92 -22.26 2.36
CA GLY A 447 8.24 -20.96 2.40
C GLY A 447 6.93 -20.84 1.63
N ASP A 448 6.87 -21.29 0.38
CA ASP A 448 5.77 -20.87 -0.52
C ASP A 448 4.89 -22.02 -1.02
N SER A 449 5.37 -23.27 -1.07
CA SER A 449 4.54 -24.40 -1.51
C SER A 449 3.34 -24.64 -0.58
N HIS A 450 3.48 -24.31 0.71
CA HIS A 450 2.39 -24.42 1.67
C HIS A 450 1.28 -23.38 1.49
N ARG A 451 1.58 -22.28 0.79
CA ARG A 451 0.70 -21.13 0.66
C ARG A 451 -0.65 -21.46 0.02
N PHE A 452 -0.65 -22.37 -0.94
CA PHE A 452 -1.86 -22.75 -1.68
C PHE A 452 -2.33 -24.19 -1.37
N THR A 453 -1.86 -24.79 -0.27
CA THR A 453 -2.23 -26.16 0.13
C THR A 453 -3.73 -26.37 0.37
N ARG A 454 -4.47 -25.30 0.64
CA ARG A 454 -5.94 -25.32 0.83
C ARG A 454 -6.72 -24.87 -0.41
N CYS A 455 -6.07 -24.80 -1.57
CA CYS A 455 -6.73 -24.45 -2.82
C CYS A 455 -7.68 -25.57 -3.24
N PRO A 456 -8.99 -25.29 -3.43
CA PRO A 456 -9.95 -26.31 -3.86
C PRO A 456 -9.90 -26.56 -5.38
N TRP A 457 -9.10 -25.80 -6.13
CA TRP A 457 -8.97 -25.89 -7.58
C TRP A 457 -7.60 -26.41 -7.99
N GLU A 458 -7.51 -27.00 -9.18
CA GLU A 458 -6.24 -27.42 -9.76
C GLU A 458 -5.30 -26.22 -9.95
N ILE A 459 -4.05 -26.37 -9.49
CA ILE A 459 -3.00 -25.37 -9.64
C ILE A 459 -2.06 -25.78 -10.77
N THR A 460 -1.96 -24.95 -11.79
CA THR A 460 -0.91 -25.01 -12.80
C THR A 460 0.29 -24.20 -12.33
N TRP A 461 1.38 -24.90 -12.01
CA TRP A 461 2.64 -24.27 -11.64
C TRP A 461 3.41 -23.84 -12.88
N LEU A 462 3.69 -22.55 -12.99
CA LEU A 462 4.46 -21.95 -14.07
C LEU A 462 5.95 -22.00 -13.72
N GLU A 463 6.78 -22.25 -14.73
CA GLU A 463 8.22 -22.05 -14.60
C GLU A 463 8.50 -20.57 -14.30
N PRO A 464 9.48 -20.25 -13.43
CA PRO A 464 9.91 -18.89 -13.25
C PRO A 464 10.35 -18.33 -14.61
N PRO A 465 10.01 -17.08 -14.95
CA PRO A 465 10.57 -16.46 -16.14
C PRO A 465 12.10 -16.53 -16.02
N GLY A 466 12.75 -17.22 -16.97
CA GLY A 466 14.20 -17.22 -17.04
C GLY A 466 14.70 -15.77 -17.07
N ASN A 467 15.78 -15.46 -16.35
CA ASN A 467 16.42 -14.15 -16.46
C ASN A 467 16.98 -14.00 -17.88
N SER A 468 16.15 -13.50 -18.80
CA SER A 468 16.52 -13.14 -20.17
C SER A 468 17.03 -11.72 -20.24
#